data_AF-A0A954QLF6-F1
#
_entry.id   AF-A0A954QLF6-F1
#
_cell.length_a   1.000
_cell.length_b   1.000
_cell.length_c   1.000
_cell.angle_alpha   90.00
_cell.angle_beta   90.00
_cell.angle_gamma   90.00
#
_symmetry.space_group_name_H-M   'P 1'
#
loop_
_entity.id
_entity.type
_entity.pdbx_description
1 polymer ?
#
loop_
_entity_poly.entity_id
_entity_poly.type
_entity_poly.pdbx_seq_one_letter_code
_entity_poly.pdbx_strand_id
1 'polypeptide(L)'
;MSVLHSPCVLGRTRIGLALLAVAALLAGRPMTLWAQAAKGYDEIPIDGIFPDEKEVAKVERQIKPQVLLDTSDSRLNENKAAMDKYFGYFFGQMTHLDRLVELPNDRAKLYKDFATVKNGNVRNYMLTQSLNKANTLANGNYHPGVRYNAMLIIGDLDQVGADLIKQEPPVPYGAALGLLVRAYNDPQQIEAVRVAALLGIQRHAMLASQTWQPAQRDYIIRMMSTLLTQTAEAVNRDPAGHAWMQRRAIETLAAINAEGPKGEVLNLIAAKALDDKAPMSLRLTAAENLGRFPLKAVKLDATQVTSKLAGLAVTACQNELDRVAAMLKQAKADEEELSGANGGYGGYGGAPGMMNEGGAGMPGMPGMPGMMGMGMGMDGQPTGPKDDDYKMNTVRRRIKYQLNAVQLGLRGRPQKSSGIGGTSRETVLGGVIGKLGDKKNEASLTKVTDTIDEIMAIMDNEELLTLEALSTETTAKVKTLRGLVVAMGGAAAPPAEPDGLNIDPADPATLPGPGTVPGPGAAPGPGAPAAPGNPTAPAVTATP
;
A
#
# COMPACT_ATOMS: atom_id res chain seq x y z
N MET A 1 -44.17 -22.11 -55.68
CA MET A 1 -44.61 -20.71 -55.56
C MET A 1 -43.90 -20.14 -54.34
N SER A 2 -42.67 -19.62 -54.41
CA SER A 2 -42.09 -18.70 -55.43
C SER A 2 -42.88 -17.37 -55.46
N VAL A 3 -42.30 -16.17 -55.37
CA VAL A 3 -40.89 -15.75 -55.32
C VAL A 3 -40.79 -14.23 -55.04
N LEU A 4 -39.67 -13.79 -54.44
CA LEU A 4 -39.20 -12.39 -54.26
C LEU A 4 -40.09 -11.47 -53.37
N HIS A 5 -39.70 -10.27 -52.92
CA HIS A 5 -38.51 -9.42 -53.15
C HIS A 5 -37.98 -8.74 -51.85
N SER A 6 -36.69 -8.38 -51.86
CA SER A 6 -36.00 -7.31 -51.08
C SER A 6 -35.40 -6.32 -52.14
N PRO A 7 -34.77 -5.16 -51.83
CA PRO A 7 -34.23 -4.68 -50.55
C PRO A 7 -34.48 -3.17 -50.23
N CYS A 8 -33.95 -2.70 -49.10
CA CYS A 8 -33.47 -1.30 -48.99
C CYS A 8 -32.27 -1.22 -48.03
N VAL A 9 -31.24 -0.44 -48.41
CA VAL A 9 -29.95 -0.32 -47.73
C VAL A 9 -29.67 1.16 -47.46
N LEU A 10 -29.35 1.56 -46.22
CA LEU A 10 -28.58 2.76 -45.87
C LEU A 10 -28.37 2.86 -44.33
N GLY A 11 -27.22 3.39 -43.88
CA GLY A 11 -27.09 3.88 -42.49
C GLY A 11 -25.89 3.49 -41.61
N ARG A 12 -24.71 3.10 -42.15
CA ARG A 12 -23.47 2.91 -41.35
C ARG A 12 -22.42 4.00 -41.64
N THR A 13 -22.38 5.11 -40.87
CA THR A 13 -21.21 6.05 -40.84
C THR A 13 -21.27 7.19 -39.79
N ARG A 14 -21.47 6.93 -38.47
CA ARG A 14 -21.28 7.98 -37.41
C ARG A 14 -20.78 7.46 -36.04
N ILE A 15 -19.69 6.67 -36.01
CA ILE A 15 -19.01 6.27 -34.74
C ILE A 15 -17.53 6.69 -34.71
N GLY A 16 -16.93 7.09 -35.84
CA GLY A 16 -15.48 7.31 -35.96
C GLY A 16 -14.90 8.62 -35.40
N LEU A 17 -15.69 9.58 -34.91
CA LEU A 17 -15.17 10.91 -34.50
C LEU A 17 -15.14 11.19 -32.99
N ALA A 18 -15.81 10.39 -32.16
CA ALA A 18 -15.86 10.63 -30.71
C ALA A 18 -14.59 10.15 -29.96
N LEU A 19 -13.84 9.21 -30.54
CA LEU A 19 -12.65 8.63 -29.91
C LEU A 19 -11.36 9.45 -30.12
N LEU A 20 -11.29 10.30 -31.15
CA LEU A 20 -10.09 11.09 -31.46
C LEU A 20 -9.97 12.37 -30.62
N ALA A 21 -11.09 12.93 -30.13
CA ALA A 21 -11.09 14.13 -29.29
C ALA A 21 -10.56 13.89 -27.85
N VAL A 22 -10.63 12.66 -27.35
CA VAL A 22 -10.17 12.31 -25.99
C VAL A 22 -8.64 12.13 -25.96
N ALA A 23 -8.03 11.62 -27.04
CA ALA A 23 -6.58 11.40 -27.11
C ALA A 23 -5.78 12.71 -27.07
N ALA A 24 -6.26 13.77 -27.71
CA ALA A 24 -5.56 15.07 -27.78
C ALA A 24 -5.47 15.79 -26.42
N LEU A 25 -6.34 15.47 -25.46
CA LEU A 25 -6.36 16.07 -24.11
C LEU A 25 -5.45 15.36 -23.10
N LEU A 26 -4.87 14.22 -23.47
CA LEU A 26 -4.02 13.40 -22.58
C LEU A 26 -2.51 13.61 -22.80
N ALA A 27 -2.08 14.10 -23.96
CA ALA A 27 -0.67 14.29 -24.31
C ALA A 27 0.05 15.43 -23.54
N GLY A 28 -0.67 16.29 -22.82
CA GLY A 28 -0.11 17.50 -22.17
C GLY A 28 0.30 17.35 -20.70
N ARG A 29 0.27 16.15 -20.10
CA ARG A 29 0.18 16.00 -18.63
C ARG A 29 1.45 15.73 -17.78
N PRO A 30 2.68 15.47 -18.28
CA PRO A 30 3.83 15.24 -17.39
C PRO A 30 4.54 16.52 -16.89
N MET A 31 4.24 17.71 -17.43
CA MET A 31 5.09 18.90 -17.21
C MET A 31 4.93 19.63 -15.85
N THR A 32 3.88 19.40 -15.08
CA THR A 32 3.61 20.21 -13.86
C THR A 32 4.57 19.92 -12.70
N LEU A 33 4.87 18.65 -12.41
CA LEU A 33 5.76 18.26 -11.30
C LEU A 33 7.19 18.79 -11.49
N TRP A 34 7.75 18.66 -12.70
CA TRP A 34 9.09 19.16 -13.03
C TRP A 34 9.16 20.70 -13.03
N ALA A 35 8.13 21.37 -13.55
CA ALA A 35 8.03 22.83 -13.51
C ALA A 35 7.86 23.38 -12.09
N GLN A 36 7.32 22.58 -11.16
CA GLN A 36 7.17 22.95 -9.75
C GLN A 36 8.51 22.83 -9.02
N ALA A 37 9.24 21.72 -9.18
CA ALA A 37 10.59 21.55 -8.62
C ALA A 37 11.57 22.64 -9.11
N ALA A 38 11.47 23.08 -10.37
CA ALA A 38 12.30 24.14 -10.94
C ALA A 38 12.07 25.53 -10.32
N LYS A 39 10.98 25.75 -9.59
CA LYS A 39 10.67 27.02 -8.89
C LYS A 39 11.07 27.00 -7.41
N GLY A 40 11.51 25.86 -6.90
CA GLY A 40 11.60 25.62 -5.46
C GLY A 40 10.24 25.33 -4.82
N TYR A 41 10.29 24.78 -3.61
CA TYR A 41 9.11 24.55 -2.79
C TYR A 41 8.97 25.69 -1.78
N ASP A 42 7.72 26.05 -1.46
CA ASP A 42 7.42 26.99 -0.40
C ASP A 42 7.82 26.39 0.95
N GLU A 43 8.41 27.20 1.82
CA GLU A 43 8.58 26.90 3.25
C GLU A 43 7.81 27.95 4.05
N ILE A 44 7.12 27.53 5.11
CA ILE A 44 6.47 28.44 6.05
C ILE A 44 7.55 28.93 7.02
N PRO A 45 7.78 30.25 7.13
CA PRO A 45 8.72 30.79 8.12
C PRO A 45 8.27 30.41 9.54
N ILE A 46 9.15 29.71 10.27
CA ILE A 46 8.96 29.40 11.68
C ILE A 46 9.54 30.48 12.59
N ASP A 47 10.51 31.23 12.08
CA ASP A 47 11.13 32.39 12.75
C ASP A 47 10.11 33.49 13.01
N GLY A 48 10.12 34.05 14.21
CA GLY A 48 9.20 35.11 14.63
C GLY A 48 7.79 34.65 15.01
N ILE A 49 7.40 33.37 14.79
CA ILE A 49 6.18 32.81 15.41
C ILE A 49 6.34 32.84 16.94
N PHE A 50 7.51 32.40 17.40
CA PHE A 50 7.99 32.49 18.78
C PHE A 50 9.24 33.38 18.86
N PRO A 51 9.46 34.12 19.97
CA PRO A 51 10.65 34.97 20.12
C PRO A 51 11.96 34.18 20.24
N ASP A 52 11.91 32.99 20.85
CA ASP A 52 13.02 32.05 20.99
C ASP A 52 12.52 30.59 21.14
N GLU A 53 13.45 29.64 21.12
CA GLU A 53 13.16 28.21 21.36
C GLU A 53 12.63 27.92 22.77
N LYS A 54 12.89 28.80 23.76
CA LYS A 54 12.44 28.59 25.15
C LYS A 54 10.94 28.79 25.26
N GLU A 55 10.37 29.77 24.55
CA GLU A 55 8.92 29.94 24.47
C GLU A 55 8.24 28.78 23.72
N VAL A 56 8.87 28.20 22.69
CA VAL A 56 8.40 26.93 22.08
C VAL A 56 8.40 25.82 23.12
N ALA A 57 9.53 25.58 23.80
CA ALA A 57 9.67 24.52 24.80
C ALA A 57 8.71 24.71 25.99
N LYS A 58 8.43 25.94 26.38
CA LYS A 58 7.41 26.31 27.39
C LYS A 58 6.00 25.98 26.91
N VAL A 59 5.65 26.28 25.65
CA VAL A 59 4.35 25.86 25.11
C VAL A 59 4.25 24.34 25.08
N GLU A 60 5.28 23.62 24.60
CA GLU A 60 5.25 22.16 24.52
C GLU A 60 5.22 21.44 25.87
N ARG A 61 5.95 21.95 26.87
CA ARG A 61 6.14 21.28 28.17
C ARG A 61 5.20 21.75 29.27
N GLN A 62 4.62 22.95 29.16
CA GLN A 62 3.76 23.53 30.20
C GLN A 62 2.34 23.78 29.67
N ILE A 63 2.19 24.65 28.67
CA ILE A 63 0.87 25.11 28.21
C ILE A 63 0.10 24.00 27.52
N LYS A 64 0.71 23.28 26.57
CA LYS A 64 0.05 22.20 25.83
C LYS A 64 -0.45 21.09 26.76
N PRO A 65 0.34 20.52 27.69
CA PRO A 65 -0.17 19.54 28.65
C PRO A 65 -1.32 20.08 29.51
N GLN A 66 -1.27 21.35 29.95
CA GLN A 66 -2.38 21.98 30.69
C GLN A 66 -3.66 22.06 29.85
N VAL A 67 -3.57 22.43 28.56
CA VAL A 67 -4.73 22.49 27.65
C VAL A 67 -5.27 21.11 27.30
N LEU A 68 -4.41 20.12 27.04
CA LEU A 68 -4.84 18.76 26.66
C LEU A 68 -5.51 18.00 27.83
N LEU A 69 -5.03 18.21 29.05
CA LEU A 69 -5.51 17.52 30.25
C LEU A 69 -6.65 18.25 30.97
N ASP A 70 -6.96 19.51 30.60
CA ASP A 70 -8.12 20.22 31.14
C ASP A 70 -9.42 19.47 30.78
N THR A 71 -10.32 19.39 31.76
CA THR A 71 -11.68 18.88 31.57
C THR A 71 -12.67 20.02 31.30
N SER A 72 -12.31 21.25 31.64
CA SER A 72 -13.02 22.49 31.33
C SER A 72 -12.52 23.15 30.04
N ASP A 73 -13.13 24.27 29.66
CA ASP A 73 -12.68 25.10 28.54
C ASP A 73 -11.70 26.22 28.98
N SER A 74 -11.42 26.33 30.29
CA SER A 74 -10.71 27.47 30.87
C SER A 74 -9.27 27.58 30.34
N ARG A 75 -8.49 26.49 30.38
CA ARG A 75 -7.10 26.50 29.91
C ARG A 75 -7.00 26.74 28.42
N LEU A 76 -7.96 26.24 27.62
CA LEU A 76 -8.00 26.55 26.21
C LEU A 76 -8.24 28.05 25.98
N ASN A 77 -9.23 28.65 26.64
CA ASN A 77 -9.56 30.05 26.47
C ASN A 77 -8.41 30.98 26.91
N GLU A 78 -7.76 30.68 28.04
CA GLU A 78 -6.56 31.38 28.52
C GLU A 78 -5.39 31.29 27.55
N ASN A 79 -5.16 30.12 26.96
CA ASN A 79 -3.94 29.82 26.19
C ASN A 79 -4.16 29.77 24.67
N LYS A 80 -5.35 30.13 24.18
CA LYS A 80 -5.73 29.95 22.77
C LYS A 80 -4.73 30.57 21.78
N ALA A 81 -4.25 31.78 22.06
CA ALA A 81 -3.27 32.45 21.19
C ALA A 81 -1.92 31.72 21.15
N ALA A 82 -1.47 31.11 22.27
CA ALA A 82 -0.26 30.30 22.31
C ALA A 82 -0.44 28.97 21.55
N MET A 83 -1.62 28.36 21.63
CA MET A 83 -1.97 27.17 20.87
C MET A 83 -2.09 27.45 19.36
N ASP A 84 -2.69 28.57 18.96
CA ASP A 84 -2.79 28.99 17.56
C ASP A 84 -1.38 29.23 16.95
N LYS A 85 -0.47 29.84 17.72
CA LYS A 85 0.95 29.96 17.36
C LYS A 85 1.64 28.60 17.27
N TYR A 86 1.45 27.71 18.24
CA TYR A 86 2.03 26.36 18.22
C TYR A 86 1.58 25.55 17.00
N PHE A 87 0.29 25.61 16.62
CA PHE A 87 -0.18 24.98 15.38
C PHE A 87 0.42 25.63 14.12
N GLY A 88 0.67 26.94 14.13
CA GLY A 88 1.43 27.61 13.07
C GLY A 88 2.87 27.10 12.95
N TYR A 89 3.58 27.02 14.08
CA TYR A 89 4.95 26.52 14.17
C TYR A 89 5.06 25.04 13.79
N PHE A 90 4.25 24.16 14.40
CA PHE A 90 4.28 22.71 14.18
C PHE A 90 4.07 22.35 12.69
N PHE A 91 3.01 22.88 12.07
CA PHE A 91 2.78 22.65 10.63
C PHE A 91 3.78 23.43 9.76
N GLY A 92 4.38 24.51 10.26
CA GLY A 92 5.45 25.22 9.58
C GLY A 92 6.73 24.39 9.48
N GLN A 93 7.17 23.78 10.59
CA GLN A 93 8.34 22.90 10.64
C GLN A 93 8.25 21.73 9.66
N MET A 94 7.04 21.20 9.42
CA MET A 94 6.82 20.14 8.43
C MET A 94 7.14 20.57 6.99
N THR A 95 7.29 21.86 6.70
CA THR A 95 7.59 22.34 5.33
C THR A 95 9.08 22.39 4.99
N HIS A 96 9.94 22.38 6.01
CA HIS A 96 11.39 22.60 5.88
C HIS A 96 12.09 21.37 5.28
N LEU A 97 12.92 21.57 4.25
CA LEU A 97 13.49 20.49 3.45
C LEU A 97 14.50 19.60 4.20
N ASP A 98 15.20 20.14 5.20
CA ASP A 98 16.10 19.40 6.09
C ASP A 98 15.34 18.49 7.08
N ARG A 99 14.06 18.78 7.34
CA ARG A 99 13.19 18.05 8.28
C ARG A 99 12.31 16.98 7.63
N LEU A 100 12.45 16.70 6.33
CA LEU A 100 11.59 15.74 5.61
C LEU A 100 11.58 14.32 6.21
N VAL A 101 12.66 13.92 6.88
CA VAL A 101 12.77 12.63 7.59
C VAL A 101 11.90 12.56 8.86
N GLU A 102 11.59 13.71 9.47
CA GLU A 102 10.82 13.81 10.73
C GLU A 102 9.30 13.78 10.51
N LEU A 103 8.80 13.90 9.28
CA LEU A 103 7.36 13.94 8.99
C LEU A 103 6.55 12.77 9.59
N PRO A 104 7.05 11.51 9.64
CA PRO A 104 6.36 10.43 10.35
C PRO A 104 6.30 10.64 11.87
N ASN A 105 7.38 11.16 12.47
CA ASN A 105 7.48 11.45 13.90
C ASN A 105 6.56 12.61 14.30
N ASP A 106 6.51 13.66 13.48
CA ASP A 106 5.61 14.80 13.66
C ASP A 106 4.13 14.35 13.62
N ARG A 107 3.75 13.49 12.66
CA ARG A 107 2.41 12.87 12.65
C ARG A 107 2.12 12.07 13.92
N ALA A 108 3.04 11.21 14.34
CA ALA A 108 2.88 10.42 15.56
C ALA A 108 2.73 11.29 16.82
N LYS A 109 3.48 12.40 16.91
CA LYS A 109 3.37 13.41 17.97
C LYS A 109 1.98 14.06 17.99
N LEU A 110 1.45 14.45 16.82
CA LEU A 110 0.09 15.01 16.71
C LEU A 110 -0.99 14.03 17.18
N TYR A 111 -0.92 12.76 16.77
CA TYR A 111 -1.90 11.74 17.22
C TYR A 111 -1.79 11.44 18.71
N LYS A 112 -0.57 11.46 19.28
CA LYS A 112 -0.35 11.34 20.72
C LYS A 112 -0.98 12.51 21.50
N ASP A 113 -0.87 13.73 20.98
CA ASP A 113 -1.56 14.89 21.54
C ASP A 113 -3.09 14.68 21.50
N PHE A 114 -3.66 14.23 20.37
CA PHE A 114 -5.10 13.91 20.26
C PHE A 114 -5.58 12.80 21.21
N ALA A 115 -4.78 11.77 21.45
CA ALA A 115 -5.10 10.70 22.41
C ALA A 115 -5.05 11.17 23.88
N THR A 116 -4.34 12.27 24.14
CA THR A 116 -4.22 12.87 25.48
C THR A 116 -5.46 13.70 25.85
N VAL A 117 -6.09 14.35 24.86
CA VAL A 117 -7.24 15.26 25.05
C VAL A 117 -8.38 14.62 25.85
N LYS A 118 -8.85 15.31 26.91
CA LYS A 118 -10.02 14.89 27.71
C LYS A 118 -11.29 15.70 27.44
N ASN A 119 -11.17 17.00 27.17
CA ASN A 119 -12.30 17.89 26.89
C ASN A 119 -12.69 17.89 25.39
N GLY A 120 -13.99 17.82 25.10
CA GLY A 120 -14.51 17.77 23.72
C GLY A 120 -14.33 19.06 22.90
N ASN A 121 -14.36 20.23 23.54
CA ASN A 121 -14.14 21.52 22.89
C ASN A 121 -12.67 21.75 22.53
N VAL A 122 -11.73 21.38 23.43
CA VAL A 122 -10.29 21.28 23.13
C VAL A 122 -10.07 20.38 21.93
N ARG A 123 -10.74 19.22 21.90
CA ARG A 123 -10.63 18.27 20.79
C ARG A 123 -11.13 18.86 19.48
N ASN A 124 -12.31 19.47 19.47
CA ASN A 124 -12.90 20.14 18.30
C ASN A 124 -12.04 21.30 17.78
N TYR A 125 -11.44 22.08 18.69
CA TYR A 125 -10.48 23.13 18.34
C TYR A 125 -9.24 22.55 17.65
N MET A 126 -8.62 21.50 18.22
CA MET A 126 -7.46 20.84 17.61
C MET A 126 -7.77 20.21 16.26
N LEU A 127 -8.95 19.60 16.09
CA LEU A 127 -9.40 19.08 14.80
C LEU A 127 -9.52 20.19 13.76
N THR A 128 -10.13 21.32 14.14
CA THR A 128 -10.30 22.47 13.25
C THR A 128 -8.96 23.06 12.81
N GLN A 129 -8.01 23.25 13.75
CA GLN A 129 -6.66 23.73 13.42
C GLN A 129 -5.91 22.72 12.54
N SER A 130 -5.93 21.45 12.89
CA SER A 130 -5.22 20.39 12.16
C SER A 130 -5.76 20.24 10.73
N LEU A 131 -7.08 20.19 10.56
CA LEU A 131 -7.72 20.12 9.25
C LEU A 131 -7.36 21.32 8.38
N ASN A 132 -7.47 22.53 8.91
CA ASN A 132 -7.19 23.76 8.16
C ASN A 132 -5.72 23.88 7.73
N LYS A 133 -4.78 23.63 8.66
CA LYS A 133 -3.35 23.70 8.38
C LYS A 133 -2.90 22.58 7.44
N ALA A 134 -3.29 21.33 7.70
CA ALA A 134 -2.97 20.22 6.82
C ALA A 134 -3.58 20.38 5.41
N ASN A 135 -4.80 20.92 5.29
CA ASN A 135 -5.40 21.21 3.99
C ASN A 135 -4.65 22.33 3.23
N THR A 136 -4.10 23.32 3.94
CA THR A 136 -3.21 24.33 3.33
C THR A 136 -1.94 23.67 2.78
N LEU A 137 -1.30 22.79 3.56
CA LEU A 137 -0.10 22.08 3.13
C LEU A 137 -0.35 21.12 1.97
N ALA A 138 -1.43 20.34 1.97
CA ALA A 138 -1.68 19.35 0.93
C ALA A 138 -1.92 19.95 -0.47
N ASN A 139 -2.45 21.18 -0.53
CA ASN A 139 -2.83 21.87 -1.78
C ASN A 139 -1.86 23.00 -2.19
N GLY A 140 -0.90 23.40 -1.34
CA GLY A 140 0.07 24.46 -1.66
C GLY A 140 1.30 23.99 -2.45
N ASN A 141 2.24 24.90 -2.71
CA ASN A 141 3.50 24.64 -3.41
C ASN A 141 4.58 23.99 -2.50
N TYR A 142 4.18 23.05 -1.65
CA TYR A 142 5.08 22.37 -0.72
C TYR A 142 5.72 21.11 -1.34
N HIS A 143 6.83 20.66 -0.77
CA HIS A 143 7.51 19.43 -1.20
C HIS A 143 6.54 18.21 -1.19
N PRO A 144 6.58 17.29 -2.17
CA PRO A 144 5.62 16.18 -2.29
C PRO A 144 5.46 15.33 -1.02
N GLY A 145 6.55 15.10 -0.27
CA GLY A 145 6.51 14.39 1.01
C GLY A 145 5.67 15.11 2.08
N VAL A 146 5.71 16.44 2.09
CA VAL A 146 4.92 17.30 3.01
C VAL A 146 3.45 17.24 2.64
N ARG A 147 3.14 17.41 1.35
CA ARG A 147 1.76 17.34 0.82
C ARG A 147 1.13 15.96 1.10
N TYR A 148 1.91 14.89 0.91
CA TYR A 148 1.51 13.51 1.21
C TYR A 148 1.20 13.33 2.70
N ASN A 149 2.13 13.66 3.60
CA ASN A 149 1.93 13.50 5.04
C ASN A 149 0.78 14.38 5.57
N ALA A 150 0.61 15.59 5.03
CA ALA A 150 -0.53 16.45 5.36
C ALA A 150 -1.88 15.83 4.96
N MET A 151 -1.97 15.20 3.79
CA MET A 151 -3.19 14.48 3.38
C MET A 151 -3.44 13.22 4.22
N LEU A 152 -2.39 12.54 4.70
CA LEU A 152 -2.54 11.46 5.68
C LEU A 152 -3.08 11.98 7.02
N ILE A 153 -2.59 13.13 7.52
CA ILE A 153 -3.16 13.77 8.73
C ILE A 153 -4.67 13.98 8.56
N ILE A 154 -5.11 14.54 7.42
CA ILE A 154 -6.54 14.74 7.13
C ILE A 154 -7.32 13.42 7.19
N GLY A 155 -6.79 12.33 6.61
CA GLY A 155 -7.43 11.02 6.59
C GLY A 155 -7.53 10.31 7.96
N ASP A 156 -6.57 10.58 8.83
CA ASP A 156 -6.46 9.98 10.15
C ASP A 156 -7.17 10.80 11.25
N LEU A 157 -7.64 12.02 10.96
CA LEU A 157 -8.41 12.81 11.94
C LEU A 157 -9.69 12.07 12.34
N ASP A 158 -9.88 11.90 13.65
CA ASP A 158 -11.07 11.32 14.25
C ASP A 158 -11.90 12.39 14.96
N GLN A 159 -13.23 12.31 14.93
CA GLN A 159 -14.15 13.05 15.80
C GLN A 159 -14.17 12.51 17.24
N VAL A 160 -13.98 11.19 17.39
CA VAL A 160 -13.89 10.50 18.69
C VAL A 160 -12.76 9.45 18.56
N GLY A 161 -11.81 9.46 19.49
CA GLY A 161 -10.73 8.46 19.51
C GLY A 161 -11.24 7.06 19.88
N ALA A 162 -10.42 6.04 19.64
CA ALA A 162 -10.77 4.66 19.98
C ALA A 162 -10.85 4.48 21.51
N ASP A 163 -11.86 3.75 21.99
CA ASP A 163 -11.95 3.29 23.39
C ASP A 163 -11.56 1.82 23.45
N LEU A 164 -10.29 1.57 23.80
CA LEU A 164 -9.74 0.21 23.89
C LEU A 164 -10.33 -0.62 25.03
N ILE A 165 -10.92 0.02 26.05
CA ILE A 165 -11.54 -0.66 27.19
C ILE A 165 -12.93 -1.18 26.79
N LYS A 166 -13.71 -0.35 26.08
CA LYS A 166 -15.02 -0.73 25.54
C LYS A 166 -14.97 -1.47 24.20
N GLN A 167 -13.79 -1.54 23.59
CA GLN A 167 -13.57 -2.05 22.22
C GLN A 167 -14.36 -1.24 21.16
N GLU A 168 -14.60 0.05 21.42
CA GLU A 168 -15.25 0.95 20.47
C GLU A 168 -14.21 1.50 19.48
N PRO A 169 -14.40 1.30 18.16
CA PRO A 169 -13.50 1.84 17.15
C PRO A 169 -13.58 3.38 17.10
N PRO A 170 -12.54 4.06 16.60
CA PRO A 170 -12.59 5.51 16.47
C PRO A 170 -13.65 5.93 15.44
N VAL A 171 -14.23 7.11 15.65
CA VAL A 171 -15.17 7.74 14.70
C VAL A 171 -14.40 8.76 13.87
N PRO A 172 -14.22 8.57 12.55
CA PRO A 172 -13.52 9.52 11.68
C PRO A 172 -14.13 10.92 11.68
N TYR A 173 -13.31 11.95 11.47
CA TYR A 173 -13.76 13.34 11.46
C TYR A 173 -14.51 13.65 10.16
N GLY A 174 -15.85 13.69 10.21
CA GLY A 174 -16.71 13.79 9.02
C GLY A 174 -16.36 14.94 8.06
N ALA A 175 -15.86 16.07 8.56
CA ALA A 175 -15.43 17.20 7.74
C ALA A 175 -14.24 16.88 6.80
N ALA A 176 -13.39 15.91 7.15
CA ALA A 176 -12.26 15.49 6.33
C ALA A 176 -12.70 14.79 5.02
N LEU A 177 -13.81 14.04 5.05
CA LEU A 177 -14.22 13.19 3.92
C LEU A 177 -14.46 13.99 2.63
N GLY A 178 -15.02 15.20 2.73
CA GLY A 178 -15.20 16.08 1.58
C GLY A 178 -13.88 16.56 0.95
N LEU A 179 -12.84 16.77 1.76
CA LEU A 179 -11.51 17.18 1.28
C LEU A 179 -10.75 16.01 0.67
N LEU A 180 -10.80 14.83 1.29
CA LEU A 180 -10.20 13.59 0.76
C LEU A 180 -10.79 13.27 -0.63
N VAL A 181 -12.12 13.26 -0.74
CA VAL A 181 -12.82 12.99 -2.01
C VAL A 181 -12.48 14.05 -3.08
N ARG A 182 -12.35 15.33 -2.70
CA ARG A 182 -11.92 16.39 -3.63
C ARG A 182 -10.49 16.15 -4.13
N ALA A 183 -9.54 15.93 -3.22
CA ALA A 183 -8.14 15.73 -3.55
C ALA A 183 -7.90 14.49 -4.41
N TYR A 184 -8.64 13.41 -4.21
CA TYR A 184 -8.56 12.22 -5.06
C TYR A 184 -9.04 12.45 -6.50
N ASN A 185 -10.11 13.25 -6.69
CA ASN A 185 -10.70 13.49 -8.02
C ASN A 185 -10.05 14.63 -8.79
N ASP A 186 -9.31 15.52 -8.12
CA ASP A 186 -8.62 16.63 -8.75
C ASP A 186 -7.54 16.13 -9.73
N PRO A 187 -7.66 16.42 -11.05
CA PRO A 187 -6.69 16.00 -12.06
C PRO A 187 -5.39 16.82 -12.03
N GLN A 188 -5.33 17.91 -11.26
CA GLN A 188 -4.10 18.69 -11.02
C GLN A 188 -3.36 18.24 -9.76
N GLN A 189 -3.98 17.43 -8.92
CA GLN A 189 -3.37 16.93 -7.69
C GLN A 189 -2.31 15.86 -8.00
N ILE A 190 -1.18 15.91 -7.29
CA ILE A 190 -0.07 14.96 -7.49
C ILE A 190 -0.49 13.56 -7.03
N GLU A 191 -0.09 12.50 -7.75
CA GLU A 191 -0.54 11.12 -7.46
C GLU A 191 -0.25 10.69 -6.01
N ALA A 192 0.86 11.14 -5.40
CA ALA A 192 1.13 10.90 -3.98
C ALA A 192 -0.01 11.38 -3.06
N VAL A 193 -0.49 12.62 -3.23
CA VAL A 193 -1.61 13.16 -2.45
C VAL A 193 -2.91 12.41 -2.77
N ARG A 194 -3.12 11.98 -4.02
CA ARG A 194 -4.27 11.15 -4.40
C ARG A 194 -4.24 9.78 -3.72
N VAL A 195 -3.06 9.17 -3.56
CA VAL A 195 -2.83 7.93 -2.81
C VAL A 195 -3.12 8.11 -1.32
N ALA A 196 -2.63 9.18 -0.69
CA ALA A 196 -2.96 9.51 0.71
C ALA A 196 -4.47 9.74 0.90
N ALA A 197 -5.11 10.46 -0.03
CA ALA A 197 -6.54 10.69 0.00
C ALA A 197 -7.35 9.39 -0.14
N LEU A 198 -6.91 8.47 -0.99
CA LEU A 198 -7.52 7.13 -1.15
C LEU A 198 -7.46 6.31 0.14
N LEU A 199 -6.33 6.34 0.85
CA LEU A 199 -6.18 5.68 2.17
C LEU A 199 -7.16 6.27 3.20
N GLY A 200 -7.29 7.60 3.25
CA GLY A 200 -8.29 8.25 4.12
C GLY A 200 -9.72 7.87 3.75
N ILE A 201 -10.08 7.84 2.46
CA ILE A 201 -11.42 7.43 1.99
C ILE A 201 -11.71 5.98 2.41
N GLN A 202 -10.74 5.08 2.27
CA GLN A 202 -10.87 3.69 2.71
C GLN A 202 -11.06 3.59 4.23
N ARG A 203 -10.28 4.33 5.03
CA ARG A 203 -10.42 4.38 6.49
C ARG A 203 -11.82 4.85 6.90
N HIS A 204 -12.32 5.93 6.29
CA HIS A 204 -13.68 6.42 6.50
C HIS A 204 -14.74 5.39 6.08
N ALA A 205 -14.52 4.66 4.98
CA ALA A 205 -15.43 3.61 4.52
C ALA A 205 -15.56 2.45 5.51
N MET A 206 -14.43 2.03 6.10
CA MET A 206 -14.36 0.94 7.08
C MET A 206 -15.00 1.27 8.42
N LEU A 207 -15.00 2.54 8.83
CA LEU A 207 -15.43 2.95 10.18
C LEU A 207 -16.80 3.64 10.20
N ALA A 208 -17.18 4.34 9.13
CA ALA A 208 -18.33 5.27 9.14
C ALA A 208 -19.25 5.19 7.91
N SER A 209 -19.06 4.26 6.97
CA SER A 209 -19.90 4.21 5.75
C SER A 209 -21.40 4.04 6.01
N GLN A 210 -21.77 3.47 7.16
CA GLN A 210 -23.14 3.32 7.64
C GLN A 210 -23.82 4.65 8.02
N THR A 211 -23.07 5.73 8.26
CA THR A 211 -23.62 7.06 8.59
C THR A 211 -23.57 8.05 7.43
N TRP A 212 -23.05 7.64 6.27
CA TRP A 212 -22.92 8.50 5.10
C TRP A 212 -24.27 8.82 4.46
N GLN A 213 -24.39 10.05 3.95
CA GLN A 213 -25.55 10.44 3.16
C GLN A 213 -25.61 9.63 1.85
N PRO A 214 -26.78 9.18 1.37
CA PRO A 214 -26.88 8.32 0.18
C PRO A 214 -26.15 8.87 -1.04
N ALA A 215 -26.30 10.17 -1.34
CA ALA A 215 -25.61 10.81 -2.47
C ALA A 215 -24.07 10.81 -2.34
N GLN A 216 -23.53 10.91 -1.13
CA GLN A 216 -22.09 10.83 -0.86
C GLN A 216 -21.60 9.38 -1.02
N ARG A 217 -22.36 8.41 -0.49
CA ARG A 217 -22.08 6.98 -0.64
C ARG A 217 -22.06 6.57 -2.12
N ASP A 218 -23.07 6.94 -2.88
CA ASP A 218 -23.18 6.62 -4.31
C ASP A 218 -22.09 7.30 -5.15
N TYR A 219 -21.67 8.51 -4.77
CA TYR A 219 -20.53 9.18 -5.40
C TYR A 219 -19.23 8.39 -5.20
N ILE A 220 -18.94 7.98 -3.96
CA ILE A 220 -17.74 7.19 -3.63
C ILE A 220 -17.78 5.81 -4.31
N ILE A 221 -18.95 5.17 -4.40
CA ILE A 221 -19.12 3.91 -5.12
C ILE A 221 -18.75 4.08 -6.60
N ARG A 222 -19.33 5.06 -7.31
CA ARG A 222 -19.00 5.33 -8.72
C ARG A 222 -17.52 5.64 -8.92
N MET A 223 -16.92 6.42 -8.02
CA MET A 223 -15.51 6.79 -8.04
C MET A 223 -14.59 5.57 -7.90
N MET A 224 -14.88 4.65 -6.97
CA MET A 224 -14.14 3.40 -6.81
C MET A 224 -14.37 2.45 -7.99
N SER A 225 -15.61 2.30 -8.47
CA SER A 225 -15.93 1.48 -9.66
C SER A 225 -15.20 1.98 -10.91
N THR A 226 -15.07 3.29 -11.08
CA THR A 226 -14.29 3.91 -12.18
C THR A 226 -12.81 3.54 -12.09
N LEU A 227 -12.23 3.56 -10.88
CA LEU A 227 -10.84 3.14 -10.68
C LEU A 227 -10.62 1.65 -11.03
N LEU A 228 -11.61 0.78 -10.76
CA LEU A 228 -11.55 -0.64 -11.15
C LEU A 228 -11.64 -0.89 -12.66
N THR A 229 -12.34 -0.02 -13.41
CA THR A 229 -12.49 -0.17 -14.87
C THR A 229 -11.43 0.54 -15.69
N GLN A 230 -10.71 1.51 -15.11
CA GLN A 230 -9.55 2.13 -15.72
C GLN A 230 -8.40 1.12 -15.93
N THR A 231 -7.60 1.33 -16.96
CA THR A 231 -6.30 0.68 -17.17
C THR A 231 -5.19 1.66 -16.79
N ALA A 232 -3.98 1.17 -16.52
CA ALA A 232 -2.87 2.01 -16.08
C ALA A 232 -2.42 3.00 -17.19
N GLU A 233 -2.43 2.54 -18.44
CA GLU A 233 -2.04 3.31 -19.63
C GLU A 233 -3.01 4.46 -19.88
N ALA A 234 -4.32 4.22 -19.73
CA ALA A 234 -5.38 5.23 -19.95
C ALA A 234 -5.29 6.43 -18.99
N VAL A 235 -4.57 6.29 -17.87
CA VAL A 235 -4.33 7.34 -16.88
C VAL A 235 -2.85 7.66 -16.68
N ASN A 236 -1.97 7.13 -17.53
CA ASN A 236 -0.51 7.29 -17.46
C ASN A 236 0.08 7.01 -16.06
N ARG A 237 -0.28 5.87 -15.48
CA ARG A 237 0.26 5.37 -14.21
C ARG A 237 1.18 4.17 -14.43
N ASP A 238 2.08 3.96 -13.48
CA ASP A 238 2.75 2.69 -13.31
C ASP A 238 1.73 1.55 -13.10
N PRO A 239 1.84 0.39 -13.78
CA PRO A 239 0.90 -0.72 -13.65
C PRO A 239 0.76 -1.28 -12.23
N ALA A 240 1.87 -1.40 -11.49
CA ALA A 240 1.86 -1.91 -10.13
C ALA A 240 1.21 -0.91 -9.15
N GLY A 241 1.54 0.38 -9.26
CA GLY A 241 0.89 1.46 -8.51
C GLY A 241 -0.61 1.54 -8.80
N HIS A 242 -1.02 1.39 -10.06
CA HIS A 242 -2.43 1.37 -10.43
C HIS A 242 -3.17 0.13 -9.86
N ALA A 243 -2.55 -1.05 -9.93
CA ALA A 243 -3.10 -2.27 -9.34
C ALA A 243 -3.23 -2.16 -7.81
N TRP A 244 -2.25 -1.54 -7.13
CA TRP A 244 -2.34 -1.22 -5.71
C TRP A 244 -3.54 -0.31 -5.42
N MET A 245 -3.77 0.75 -6.20
CA MET A 245 -4.95 1.62 -6.03
C MET A 245 -6.25 0.84 -6.24
N GLN A 246 -6.32 -0.03 -7.26
CA GLN A 246 -7.48 -0.90 -7.50
C GLN A 246 -7.78 -1.82 -6.31
N ARG A 247 -6.76 -2.35 -5.61
CA ARG A 247 -6.94 -3.15 -4.38
C ARG A 247 -7.63 -2.35 -3.27
N ARG A 248 -7.16 -1.12 -3.00
CA ARG A 248 -7.78 -0.20 -2.04
C ARG A 248 -9.23 0.14 -2.43
N ALA A 249 -9.52 0.24 -3.73
CA ALA A 249 -10.87 0.48 -4.22
C ALA A 249 -11.82 -0.71 -3.99
N ILE A 250 -11.36 -1.95 -4.21
CA ILE A 250 -12.13 -3.16 -3.86
C ILE A 250 -12.43 -3.18 -2.35
N GLU A 251 -11.43 -2.94 -1.51
CA GLU A 251 -11.59 -2.95 -0.05
C GLU A 251 -12.54 -1.84 0.43
N THR A 252 -12.50 -0.66 -0.20
CA THR A 252 -13.43 0.46 0.07
C THR A 252 -14.87 0.08 -0.32
N LEU A 253 -15.08 -0.51 -1.49
CA LEU A 253 -16.41 -0.97 -1.94
C LEU A 253 -16.97 -2.08 -1.05
N ALA A 254 -16.12 -2.99 -0.58
CA ALA A 254 -16.48 -4.05 0.35
C ALA A 254 -16.82 -3.52 1.75
N ALA A 255 -16.06 -2.53 2.24
CA ALA A 255 -16.35 -1.84 3.50
C ALA A 255 -17.71 -1.12 3.49
N ILE A 256 -18.09 -0.53 2.36
CA ILE A 256 -19.39 0.15 2.15
C ILE A 256 -20.55 -0.87 1.98
N ASN A 257 -20.25 -2.16 1.82
CA ASN A 257 -21.16 -3.20 1.30
C ASN A 257 -21.88 -2.72 0.02
N ALA A 258 -21.10 -2.21 -0.93
CA ALA A 258 -21.59 -1.70 -2.20
C ALA A 258 -21.88 -2.85 -3.18
N GLU A 259 -23.13 -3.28 -3.28
CA GLU A 259 -23.54 -4.25 -4.32
C GLU A 259 -23.78 -3.57 -5.69
N GLY A 260 -24.24 -2.31 -5.65
CA GLY A 260 -24.73 -1.57 -6.81
C GLY A 260 -26.09 -2.07 -7.33
N PRO A 261 -26.79 -1.29 -8.18
CA PRO A 261 -27.99 -1.75 -8.87
C PRO A 261 -27.73 -3.08 -9.58
N LYS A 262 -28.57 -4.10 -9.29
CA LYS A 262 -28.48 -5.44 -9.90
C LYS A 262 -27.10 -6.13 -9.73
N GLY A 263 -26.35 -5.79 -8.69
CA GLY A 263 -25.06 -6.41 -8.40
C GLY A 263 -23.90 -5.95 -9.31
N GLU A 264 -24.00 -4.81 -9.98
CA GLU A 264 -22.96 -4.32 -10.91
C GLU A 264 -21.56 -4.22 -10.28
N VAL A 265 -21.46 -3.78 -9.02
CA VAL A 265 -20.17 -3.66 -8.31
C VAL A 265 -19.61 -5.04 -7.99
N LEU A 266 -20.47 -5.98 -7.61
CA LEU A 266 -20.07 -7.36 -7.36
C LEU A 266 -19.58 -8.05 -8.64
N ASN A 267 -20.21 -7.77 -9.78
CA ASN A 267 -19.74 -8.25 -11.09
C ASN A 267 -18.35 -7.67 -11.42
N LEU A 268 -18.08 -6.40 -11.12
CA LEU A 268 -16.74 -5.81 -11.31
C LEU A 268 -15.68 -6.47 -10.41
N ILE A 269 -15.98 -6.70 -9.13
CA ILE A 269 -15.05 -7.36 -8.19
C ILE A 269 -14.83 -8.82 -8.59
N ALA A 270 -15.89 -9.56 -8.92
CA ALA A 270 -15.79 -10.92 -9.42
C ALA A 270 -14.96 -10.99 -10.71
N ALA A 271 -15.18 -10.09 -11.67
CA ALA A 271 -14.38 -10.02 -12.89
C ALA A 271 -12.88 -9.85 -12.58
N LYS A 272 -12.49 -9.03 -11.59
CA LYS A 272 -11.08 -8.89 -11.17
C LYS A 272 -10.51 -10.13 -10.48
N ALA A 273 -11.31 -10.90 -9.73
CA ALA A 273 -10.85 -12.16 -9.14
C ALA A 273 -10.62 -13.25 -10.21
N LEU A 274 -11.46 -13.25 -11.25
CA LEU A 274 -11.52 -14.27 -12.30
C LEU A 274 -10.66 -13.94 -13.54
N ASP A 275 -10.13 -12.72 -13.65
CA ASP A 275 -9.26 -12.29 -14.75
C ASP A 275 -7.87 -12.89 -14.62
N ASP A 276 -7.54 -13.85 -15.49
CA ASP A 276 -6.24 -14.52 -15.50
C ASP A 276 -5.06 -13.61 -15.90
N LYS A 277 -5.33 -12.41 -16.43
CA LYS A 277 -4.32 -11.40 -16.78
C LYS A 277 -4.15 -10.32 -15.72
N ALA A 278 -5.02 -10.27 -14.71
CA ALA A 278 -4.91 -9.30 -13.64
C ALA A 278 -3.73 -9.64 -12.72
N PRO A 279 -3.03 -8.62 -12.16
CA PRO A 279 -1.99 -8.80 -11.15
C PRO A 279 -2.43 -9.74 -10.02
N MET A 280 -1.56 -10.69 -9.63
CA MET A 280 -1.86 -11.73 -8.63
C MET A 280 -2.39 -11.10 -7.33
N SER A 281 -1.76 -10.02 -6.88
CA SER A 281 -2.15 -9.27 -5.69
C SER A 281 -3.55 -8.64 -5.79
N LEU A 282 -3.96 -8.21 -6.99
CA LEU A 282 -5.31 -7.68 -7.25
C LEU A 282 -6.35 -8.81 -7.25
N ARG A 283 -6.04 -9.95 -7.87
CA ARG A 283 -6.92 -11.13 -7.90
C ARG A 283 -7.20 -11.67 -6.51
N LEU A 284 -6.17 -11.75 -5.65
CA LEU A 284 -6.29 -12.19 -4.26
C LEU A 284 -7.12 -11.21 -3.41
N THR A 285 -6.89 -9.90 -3.51
CA THR A 285 -7.72 -8.89 -2.83
C THR A 285 -9.18 -8.95 -3.31
N ALA A 286 -9.41 -9.19 -4.61
CA ALA A 286 -10.75 -9.37 -5.17
C ALA A 286 -11.44 -10.64 -4.61
N ALA A 287 -10.73 -11.77 -4.57
CA ALA A 287 -11.22 -13.02 -4.01
C ALA A 287 -11.61 -12.88 -2.53
N GLU A 288 -10.73 -12.32 -1.69
CA GLU A 288 -10.96 -12.15 -0.25
C GLU A 288 -12.20 -11.30 0.04
N ASN A 289 -12.40 -10.23 -0.75
CA ASN A 289 -13.53 -9.33 -0.56
C ASN A 289 -14.83 -9.86 -1.16
N LEU A 290 -14.79 -10.71 -2.19
CA LEU A 290 -15.98 -11.34 -2.77
C LEU A 290 -16.79 -12.13 -1.72
N GLY A 291 -16.11 -12.86 -0.84
CA GLY A 291 -16.75 -13.62 0.24
C GLY A 291 -17.41 -12.76 1.33
N ARG A 292 -17.12 -11.45 1.40
CA ARG A 292 -17.73 -10.53 2.38
C ARG A 292 -19.17 -10.15 1.98
N PHE A 293 -19.43 -9.91 0.71
CA PHE A 293 -20.75 -9.48 0.19
C PHE A 293 -21.81 -10.57 0.27
N PRO A 294 -23.12 -10.24 0.36
CA PRO A 294 -24.19 -11.25 0.45
C PRO A 294 -24.43 -12.06 -0.83
N LEU A 295 -23.84 -11.67 -1.98
CA LEU A 295 -23.88 -12.31 -3.31
C LEU A 295 -25.28 -12.56 -3.95
N LYS A 296 -26.39 -12.41 -3.21
CA LYS A 296 -27.77 -12.62 -3.68
C LYS A 296 -28.15 -11.82 -4.94
N ALA A 297 -27.53 -10.66 -5.17
CA ALA A 297 -27.84 -9.79 -6.30
C ALA A 297 -27.19 -10.22 -7.62
N VAL A 298 -26.35 -11.27 -7.64
CA VAL A 298 -25.50 -11.63 -8.79
C VAL A 298 -25.81 -13.02 -9.31
N LYS A 299 -25.74 -13.19 -10.64
CA LYS A 299 -25.80 -14.51 -11.30
C LYS A 299 -24.39 -15.05 -11.53
N LEU A 300 -23.72 -15.41 -10.44
CA LEU A 300 -22.43 -16.13 -10.50
C LEU A 300 -22.69 -17.63 -10.41
N ASP A 301 -21.97 -18.41 -11.22
CA ASP A 301 -21.97 -19.87 -11.10
C ASP A 301 -21.00 -20.30 -9.99
N ALA A 302 -21.51 -20.99 -8.97
CA ALA A 302 -20.73 -21.34 -7.78
C ALA A 302 -19.54 -22.27 -8.10
N THR A 303 -19.73 -23.20 -9.05
CA THR A 303 -18.71 -24.16 -9.48
C THR A 303 -17.62 -23.47 -10.30
N GLN A 304 -18.00 -22.61 -11.25
CA GLN A 304 -17.07 -21.83 -12.07
C GLN A 304 -16.22 -20.88 -11.21
N VAL A 305 -16.85 -20.13 -10.29
CA VAL A 305 -16.13 -19.21 -9.39
C VAL A 305 -15.21 -19.99 -8.46
N THR A 306 -15.70 -21.08 -7.84
CA THR A 306 -14.87 -21.90 -6.95
C THR A 306 -13.67 -22.51 -7.69
N SER A 307 -13.89 -23.02 -8.90
CA SER A 307 -12.84 -23.58 -9.74
C SER A 307 -11.77 -22.55 -10.12
N LYS A 308 -12.16 -21.32 -10.48
CA LYS A 308 -11.22 -20.22 -10.75
C LYS A 308 -10.48 -19.74 -9.51
N LEU A 309 -11.14 -19.64 -8.35
CA LEU A 309 -10.50 -19.25 -7.09
C LEU A 309 -9.54 -20.34 -6.57
N ALA A 310 -9.88 -21.62 -6.74
CA ALA A 310 -8.97 -22.73 -6.46
C ALA A 310 -7.80 -22.78 -7.46
N GLY A 311 -8.04 -22.44 -8.73
CA GLY A 311 -6.97 -22.21 -9.71
C GLY A 311 -6.01 -21.10 -9.27
N LEU A 312 -6.53 -19.99 -8.74
CA LEU A 312 -5.73 -18.90 -8.16
C LEU A 312 -4.86 -19.38 -6.98
N ALA A 313 -5.40 -20.21 -6.08
CA ALA A 313 -4.63 -20.84 -5.01
C ALA A 313 -3.49 -21.75 -5.54
N VAL A 314 -3.77 -22.58 -6.56
CA VAL A 314 -2.75 -23.41 -7.22
C VAL A 314 -1.64 -22.55 -7.82
N THR A 315 -1.99 -21.47 -8.52
CA THR A 315 -1.03 -20.54 -9.13
C THR A 315 -0.19 -19.83 -8.06
N ALA A 316 -0.82 -19.36 -6.98
CA ALA A 316 -0.14 -18.70 -5.86
C ALA A 316 0.90 -19.61 -5.18
N CYS A 317 0.53 -20.85 -4.86
CA CYS A 317 1.47 -21.83 -4.32
C CYS A 317 2.58 -22.19 -5.32
N GLN A 318 2.28 -22.32 -6.62
CA GLN A 318 3.29 -22.63 -7.63
C GLN A 318 4.36 -21.52 -7.73
N ASN A 319 3.93 -20.25 -7.79
CA ASN A 319 4.86 -19.11 -7.85
C ASN A 319 5.83 -19.09 -6.65
N GLU A 320 5.36 -19.48 -5.46
CA GLU A 320 6.20 -19.55 -4.26
C GLU A 320 7.09 -20.81 -4.24
N LEU A 321 6.60 -21.97 -4.71
CA LEU A 321 7.40 -23.18 -4.87
C LEU A 321 8.54 -22.99 -5.88
N ASP A 322 8.28 -22.29 -6.98
CA ASP A 322 9.28 -21.96 -7.99
C ASP A 322 10.36 -21.02 -7.41
N ARG A 323 9.96 -20.08 -6.52
CA ARG A 323 10.89 -19.24 -5.74
C ARG A 323 11.76 -20.08 -4.79
N VAL A 324 11.18 -21.04 -4.07
CA VAL A 324 11.94 -21.95 -3.19
C VAL A 324 12.90 -22.84 -3.99
N ALA A 325 12.48 -23.35 -5.14
CA ALA A 325 13.35 -24.13 -6.02
C ALA A 325 14.55 -23.31 -6.53
N ALA A 326 14.34 -22.02 -6.87
CA ALA A 326 15.42 -21.11 -7.22
C ALA A 326 16.39 -20.87 -6.06
N MET A 327 15.88 -20.64 -4.84
CA MET A 327 16.70 -20.49 -3.63
C MET A 327 17.54 -21.73 -3.33
N LEU A 328 16.95 -22.92 -3.39
CA LEU A 328 17.64 -24.20 -3.16
C LEU A 328 18.71 -24.46 -4.24
N LYS A 329 18.45 -24.07 -5.49
CA LYS A 329 19.44 -24.17 -6.57
C LYS A 329 20.62 -23.22 -6.34
N GLN A 330 20.35 -21.99 -5.90
CA GLN A 330 21.41 -21.01 -5.59
C GLN A 330 22.28 -21.51 -4.42
N ALA A 331 21.67 -21.93 -3.32
CA ALA A 331 22.41 -22.43 -2.16
C ALA A 331 23.35 -23.61 -2.49
N LYS A 332 22.92 -24.53 -3.38
CA LYS A 332 23.75 -25.63 -3.87
C LYS A 332 24.93 -25.15 -4.74
N ALA A 333 24.71 -24.14 -5.58
CA ALA A 333 25.78 -23.55 -6.39
C ALA A 333 26.82 -22.81 -5.52
N ASP A 334 26.36 -22.08 -4.50
CA ASP A 334 27.24 -21.37 -3.55
C ASP A 334 28.08 -22.38 -2.72
N GLU A 335 27.50 -23.53 -2.34
CA GLU A 335 28.22 -24.64 -1.68
C GLU A 335 29.24 -25.34 -2.60
N GLU A 336 28.91 -25.56 -3.87
CA GLU A 336 29.82 -26.10 -4.89
C GLU A 336 31.00 -25.15 -5.17
N GLU A 337 30.79 -23.83 -5.19
CA GLU A 337 31.86 -22.84 -5.35
C GLU A 337 32.81 -22.81 -4.14
N LEU A 338 32.26 -22.78 -2.92
CA LEU A 338 33.03 -22.78 -1.68
C LEU A 338 33.83 -24.08 -1.47
N SER A 339 33.25 -25.23 -1.81
CA SER A 339 33.95 -26.51 -1.74
C SER A 339 34.99 -26.68 -2.85
N GLY A 340 34.72 -26.17 -4.06
CA GLY A 340 35.68 -26.13 -5.18
C GLY A 340 36.91 -25.25 -4.91
N ALA A 341 36.72 -24.11 -4.23
CA ALA A 341 37.82 -23.19 -3.88
C ALA A 341 38.85 -23.80 -2.90
N ASN A 342 38.45 -24.80 -2.10
CA ASN A 342 39.32 -25.42 -1.10
C ASN A 342 40.20 -26.58 -1.65
N GLY A 343 40.07 -26.92 -2.93
CA GLY A 343 40.89 -27.94 -3.60
C GLY A 343 42.28 -27.47 -4.05
N GLY A 344 42.59 -26.17 -3.94
CA GLY A 344 43.78 -25.54 -4.54
C GLY A 344 44.99 -25.33 -3.63
N TYR A 345 44.85 -25.34 -2.30
CA TYR A 345 45.96 -25.07 -1.36
C TYR A 345 46.77 -26.31 -0.97
N GLY A 346 47.05 -27.15 -1.97
CA GLY A 346 47.93 -28.32 -1.88
C GLY A 346 49.29 -28.10 -2.52
N GLY A 347 50.12 -27.21 -1.96
CA GLY A 347 51.57 -27.24 -2.18
C GLY A 347 52.21 -26.15 -3.07
N TYR A 348 52.35 -24.95 -2.52
CA TYR A 348 53.62 -24.22 -2.52
C TYR A 348 53.77 -23.61 -1.11
N GLY A 349 54.86 -23.76 -0.37
CA GLY A 349 56.22 -24.08 -0.81
C GLY A 349 57.11 -22.85 -0.64
N GLY A 350 57.47 -22.54 0.61
CA GLY A 350 58.57 -21.65 1.01
C GLY A 350 58.65 -20.26 0.35
N ALA A 351 58.09 -19.24 1.01
CA ALA A 351 58.53 -17.85 0.85
C ALA A 351 59.10 -17.33 2.20
N PRO A 352 60.43 -17.27 2.39
CA PRO A 352 61.02 -16.78 3.62
C PRO A 352 61.00 -15.24 3.70
N GLY A 353 60.79 -14.74 4.92
CA GLY A 353 61.16 -13.39 5.39
C GLY A 353 61.14 -12.22 4.40
N MET A 354 60.05 -11.46 4.37
CA MET A 354 60.11 -10.04 4.03
C MET A 354 60.04 -9.21 5.32
N MET A 355 61.21 -8.87 5.85
CA MET A 355 61.33 -7.70 6.71
C MET A 355 60.93 -6.47 5.88
N ASN A 356 59.86 -5.77 6.26
CA ASN A 356 59.66 -4.40 5.77
C ASN A 356 60.34 -3.44 6.75
N GLU A 357 61.65 -3.33 6.61
CA GLU A 357 62.51 -2.44 7.39
C GLU A 357 62.66 -1.10 6.66
N GLY A 358 62.21 0.00 7.29
CA GLY A 358 62.49 1.38 6.87
C GLY A 358 61.33 2.12 6.18
N GLY A 359 60.76 3.12 6.86
CA GLY A 359 59.66 3.92 6.28
C GLY A 359 59.06 5.04 7.13
N ALA A 360 59.88 5.97 7.65
CA ALA A 360 59.49 7.32 8.07
C ALA A 360 58.35 7.52 9.13
N GLY A 361 58.77 7.51 10.40
CA GLY A 361 58.52 8.59 11.37
C GLY A 361 57.14 9.29 11.45
N MET A 362 56.31 8.84 12.41
CA MET A 362 55.28 9.66 13.06
C MET A 362 55.72 9.96 14.51
N PRO A 363 56.24 11.17 14.81
CA PRO A 363 56.67 11.52 16.16
C PRO A 363 55.51 12.06 17.01
N GLY A 364 55.22 11.38 18.13
CA GLY A 364 54.66 12.02 19.32
C GLY A 364 53.13 12.02 19.49
N MET A 365 52.59 10.94 20.09
CA MET A 365 51.47 11.06 21.02
C MET A 365 51.87 10.50 22.40
N PRO A 366 52.27 11.37 23.35
CA PRO A 366 52.54 10.97 24.72
C PRO A 366 51.26 10.83 25.55
N GLY A 367 51.10 9.69 26.22
CA GLY A 367 50.38 9.61 27.49
C GLY A 367 48.86 9.31 27.46
N MET A 368 48.52 8.02 27.37
CA MET A 368 47.40 7.47 28.15
C MET A 368 47.87 6.26 28.97
N PRO A 369 48.27 6.46 30.23
CA PRO A 369 48.55 5.38 31.16
C PRO A 369 47.26 4.87 31.81
N GLY A 370 47.02 3.56 31.78
CA GLY A 370 46.15 2.90 32.76
C GLY A 370 44.71 2.60 32.35
N MET A 371 44.51 1.70 31.40
CA MET A 371 43.36 0.77 31.44
C MET A 371 43.85 -0.67 31.32
N MET A 372 44.30 -1.23 32.44
CA MET A 372 44.41 -2.68 32.60
C MET A 372 43.05 -3.25 33.01
N GLY A 373 42.68 -4.38 32.42
CA GLY A 373 41.87 -5.40 33.08
C GLY A 373 40.39 -5.08 33.31
N MET A 374 39.57 -5.34 32.29
CA MET A 374 38.25 -5.94 32.47
C MET A 374 37.98 -6.84 31.25
N GLY A 375 38.39 -8.10 31.36
CA GLY A 375 37.94 -9.15 30.45
C GLY A 375 36.48 -9.50 30.74
N MET A 376 35.57 -8.59 30.40
CA MET A 376 34.15 -8.90 30.35
C MET A 376 33.95 -9.91 29.23
N GLY A 377 33.58 -11.14 29.59
CA GLY A 377 33.04 -12.09 28.63
C GLY A 377 31.82 -11.44 27.98
N MET A 378 31.84 -11.29 26.65
CA MET A 378 30.61 -11.10 25.91
C MET A 378 29.83 -12.41 25.98
N ASP A 379 29.05 -12.55 27.06
CA ASP A 379 27.97 -13.54 27.12
C ASP A 379 27.14 -13.41 25.85
N GLY A 380 26.87 -14.57 25.23
CA GLY A 380 26.49 -14.67 23.83
C GLY A 380 25.42 -13.67 23.44
N GLN A 381 25.81 -12.69 22.62
CA GLN A 381 24.86 -11.90 21.86
C GLN A 381 23.95 -12.92 21.15
N PRO A 382 22.62 -12.89 21.35
CA PRO A 382 21.75 -13.91 20.79
C PRO A 382 21.94 -13.87 19.29
N THR A 383 22.52 -14.94 18.74
CA THR A 383 22.61 -15.11 17.29
C THR A 383 21.20 -14.96 16.76
N GLY A 384 21.01 -14.02 15.83
CA GLY A 384 19.70 -13.79 15.23
C GLY A 384 19.16 -15.10 14.66
N PRO A 385 17.83 -15.22 14.46
CA PRO A 385 17.25 -16.40 13.82
C PRO A 385 18.06 -16.73 12.56
N LYS A 386 18.44 -18.00 12.40
CA LYS A 386 19.34 -18.38 11.32
C LYS A 386 18.70 -17.98 9.99
N ASP A 387 19.50 -17.61 9.01
CA ASP A 387 18.98 -17.11 7.72
C ASP A 387 17.96 -18.09 7.09
N ASP A 388 18.17 -19.39 7.29
CA ASP A 388 17.23 -20.44 6.90
C ASP A 388 15.88 -20.39 7.65
N ASP A 389 15.86 -20.08 8.94
CA ASP A 389 14.63 -19.89 9.74
C ASP A 389 13.83 -18.70 9.19
N TYR A 390 14.51 -17.61 8.81
CA TYR A 390 13.87 -16.45 8.21
C TYR A 390 13.27 -16.79 6.84
N LYS A 391 14.05 -17.42 5.94
CA LYS A 391 13.56 -17.87 4.62
C LYS A 391 12.35 -18.81 4.75
N MET A 392 12.44 -19.81 5.63
CA MET A 392 11.37 -20.75 5.96
C MET A 392 10.09 -20.05 6.41
N ASN A 393 10.19 -19.16 7.40
CA ASN A 393 9.06 -18.41 7.91
C ASN A 393 8.43 -17.49 6.87
N THR A 394 9.25 -16.90 5.99
CA THR A 394 8.78 -16.04 4.89
C THR A 394 7.96 -16.85 3.86
N VAL A 395 8.41 -18.05 3.47
CA VAL A 395 7.64 -18.96 2.59
C VAL A 395 6.30 -19.32 3.23
N ARG A 396 6.31 -19.80 4.49
CA ARG A 396 5.11 -20.19 5.23
C ARG A 396 4.10 -19.05 5.32
N ARG A 397 4.55 -17.82 5.66
CA ARG A 397 3.70 -16.62 5.75
C ARG A 397 3.09 -16.25 4.39
N ARG A 398 3.86 -16.28 3.31
CA ARG A 398 3.41 -15.94 1.95
C ARG A 398 2.32 -16.88 1.46
N ILE A 399 2.53 -18.20 1.55
CA ILE A 399 1.54 -19.22 1.17
C ILE A 399 0.28 -19.08 2.02
N LYS A 400 0.39 -19.01 3.35
CA LYS A 400 -0.77 -18.84 4.23
C LYS A 400 -1.56 -17.57 3.93
N TYR A 401 -0.90 -16.44 3.66
CA TYR A 401 -1.58 -15.19 3.30
C TYR A 401 -2.40 -15.33 2.01
N GLN A 402 -1.80 -15.89 0.96
CA GLN A 402 -2.45 -16.07 -0.34
C GLN A 402 -3.62 -17.09 -0.27
N LEU A 403 -3.42 -18.22 0.40
CA LEU A 403 -4.46 -19.23 0.59
C LEU A 403 -5.61 -18.74 1.46
N ASN A 404 -5.31 -17.98 2.52
CA ASN A 404 -6.35 -17.37 3.37
C ASN A 404 -7.22 -16.37 2.58
N ALA A 405 -6.64 -15.61 1.64
CA ALA A 405 -7.42 -14.74 0.76
C ALA A 405 -8.43 -15.53 -0.11
N VAL A 406 -8.01 -16.69 -0.62
CA VAL A 406 -8.89 -17.61 -1.37
C VAL A 406 -9.94 -18.25 -0.46
N GLN A 407 -9.57 -18.74 0.73
CA GLN A 407 -10.52 -19.30 1.71
C GLN A 407 -11.59 -18.29 2.11
N LEU A 408 -11.20 -17.05 2.41
CA LEU A 408 -12.14 -15.98 2.75
C LEU A 408 -13.11 -15.68 1.60
N GLY A 409 -12.71 -15.86 0.34
CA GLY A 409 -13.61 -15.82 -0.80
C GLY A 409 -14.58 -17.01 -0.85
N LEU A 410 -14.05 -18.23 -0.75
CA LEU A 410 -14.81 -19.48 -0.88
C LEU A 410 -15.79 -19.72 0.28
N ARG A 411 -15.30 -19.65 1.52
CA ARG A 411 -16.04 -19.94 2.76
C ARG A 411 -16.57 -18.69 3.46
N GLY A 412 -16.12 -17.50 3.09
CA GLY A 412 -16.47 -16.25 3.78
C GLY A 412 -15.63 -16.05 5.03
N ARG A 413 -15.94 -15.01 5.81
CA ARG A 413 -15.35 -14.84 7.15
C ARG A 413 -16.04 -15.80 8.13
N PRO A 414 -15.29 -16.48 9.03
CA PRO A 414 -15.90 -17.26 10.10
C PRO A 414 -16.74 -16.33 10.98
N GLN A 415 -18.06 -16.50 10.91
CA GLN A 415 -18.98 -15.72 11.71
C GLN A 415 -18.97 -16.30 13.12
N LYS A 416 -18.27 -15.63 14.05
CA LYS A 416 -18.35 -15.95 15.49
C LYS A 416 -19.80 -15.79 15.95
N SER A 417 -20.57 -16.86 15.92
CA SER A 417 -21.90 -16.89 16.50
C SER A 417 -21.76 -16.80 18.02
N SER A 418 -22.11 -15.65 18.58
CA SER A 418 -22.19 -15.41 20.02
C SER A 418 -23.40 -16.14 20.62
N GLY A 419 -23.39 -17.46 20.51
CA GLY A 419 -24.35 -18.34 21.17
C GLY A 419 -24.03 -18.42 22.66
N ILE A 420 -24.99 -18.04 23.49
CA ILE A 420 -24.94 -18.23 24.94
C ILE A 420 -25.02 -19.74 25.20
N GLY A 421 -23.88 -20.43 25.28
CA GLY A 421 -23.85 -21.89 25.39
C GLY A 421 -22.53 -22.62 25.13
N GLY A 422 -21.38 -21.93 25.07
CA GLY A 422 -20.05 -22.56 25.18
C GLY A 422 -19.56 -23.49 24.05
N THR A 423 -20.38 -23.77 23.03
CA THR A 423 -20.00 -24.57 21.87
C THR A 423 -20.09 -23.72 20.60
N SER A 424 -19.00 -23.01 20.27
CA SER A 424 -18.91 -22.25 19.03
C SER A 424 -18.78 -23.22 17.85
N ARG A 425 -19.93 -23.65 17.31
CA ARG A 425 -19.98 -24.39 16.06
C ARG A 425 -19.66 -23.42 14.93
N GLU A 426 -18.41 -23.46 14.46
CA GLU A 426 -17.89 -22.65 13.35
C GLU A 426 -18.47 -23.15 12.02
N THR A 427 -19.79 -22.99 11.86
CA THR A 427 -20.56 -23.61 10.78
C THR A 427 -21.50 -22.62 10.11
N VAL A 428 -20.92 -21.70 9.32
CA VAL A 428 -21.59 -21.14 8.14
C VAL A 428 -20.55 -20.96 7.04
N LEU A 429 -20.70 -21.67 5.91
CA LEU A 429 -19.96 -21.45 4.65
C LEU A 429 -20.43 -20.14 3.98
N GLY A 430 -20.29 -19.02 4.67
CA GLY A 430 -20.78 -17.70 4.26
C GLY A 430 -20.06 -17.04 3.09
N GLY A 431 -19.33 -17.78 2.24
CA GLY A 431 -18.64 -17.26 1.05
C GLY A 431 -19.37 -17.61 -0.23
N VAL A 432 -18.62 -17.68 -1.35
CA VAL A 432 -19.09 -18.16 -2.65
C VAL A 432 -19.88 -19.46 -2.53
N ILE A 433 -19.37 -20.45 -1.77
CA ILE A 433 -19.93 -21.80 -1.70
C ILE A 433 -21.36 -21.79 -1.12
N GLY A 434 -21.57 -21.24 0.08
CA GLY A 434 -22.89 -21.26 0.73
C GLY A 434 -23.81 -20.10 0.36
N LYS A 435 -23.31 -18.98 -0.20
CA LYS A 435 -24.18 -17.87 -0.65
C LYS A 435 -24.76 -18.09 -2.05
N LEU A 436 -23.98 -18.68 -2.97
CA LEU A 436 -24.49 -19.01 -4.31
C LEU A 436 -25.19 -20.37 -4.31
N GLY A 437 -24.60 -21.36 -3.61
CA GLY A 437 -25.19 -22.68 -3.39
C GLY A 437 -25.22 -23.56 -4.63
N ASP A 438 -24.49 -24.68 -4.60
CA ASP A 438 -24.59 -25.74 -5.61
C ASP A 438 -24.66 -27.10 -4.94
N LYS A 439 -25.89 -27.53 -4.62
CA LYS A 439 -26.16 -28.83 -3.97
C LYS A 439 -25.71 -30.05 -4.79
N LYS A 440 -25.47 -29.90 -6.10
CA LYS A 440 -24.98 -31.00 -6.93
C LYS A 440 -23.47 -31.17 -6.77
N ASN A 441 -22.76 -30.05 -6.64
CA ASN A 441 -21.30 -30.03 -6.55
C ASN A 441 -20.76 -29.81 -5.13
N GLU A 442 -21.63 -29.64 -4.12
CA GLU A 442 -21.28 -29.33 -2.71
C GLU A 442 -20.12 -30.17 -2.17
N ALA A 443 -20.12 -31.49 -2.38
CA ALA A 443 -19.03 -32.38 -1.95
C ALA A 443 -17.68 -32.08 -2.64
N SER A 444 -17.69 -31.64 -3.89
CA SER A 444 -16.49 -31.21 -4.63
C SER A 444 -16.02 -29.83 -4.17
N LEU A 445 -16.94 -28.90 -3.93
CA LEU A 445 -16.63 -27.55 -3.42
C LEU A 445 -16.02 -27.61 -2.00
N THR A 446 -16.56 -28.49 -1.14
CA THR A 446 -16.01 -28.73 0.20
C THR A 446 -14.59 -29.32 0.11
N LYS A 447 -14.39 -30.41 -0.66
CA LYS A 447 -13.05 -31.01 -0.88
C LYS A 447 -11.99 -30.01 -1.36
N VAL A 448 -12.36 -29.05 -2.20
CA VAL A 448 -11.46 -27.97 -2.63
C VAL A 448 -11.01 -27.13 -1.44
N THR A 449 -11.94 -26.71 -0.59
CA THR A 449 -11.59 -25.94 0.61
C THR A 449 -10.82 -26.75 1.64
N ASP A 450 -11.14 -28.04 1.81
CA ASP A 450 -10.43 -28.91 2.74
C ASP A 450 -8.98 -29.13 2.26
N THR A 451 -8.76 -29.30 0.95
CA THR A 451 -7.41 -29.41 0.38
C THR A 451 -6.59 -28.12 0.56
N ILE A 452 -7.24 -26.94 0.55
CA ILE A 452 -6.57 -25.67 0.85
C ILE A 452 -6.18 -25.59 2.34
N ASP A 453 -7.05 -26.04 3.25
CA ASP A 453 -6.72 -26.14 4.68
C ASP A 453 -5.57 -27.11 4.93
N GLU A 454 -5.54 -28.25 4.24
CA GLU A 454 -4.41 -29.20 4.32
C GLU A 454 -3.08 -28.56 3.90
N ILE A 455 -3.06 -27.70 2.87
CA ILE A 455 -1.84 -26.96 2.49
C ILE A 455 -1.48 -25.93 3.58
N MET A 456 -2.46 -25.23 4.15
CA MET A 456 -2.21 -24.30 5.26
C MET A 456 -1.69 -25.02 6.52
N ALA A 457 -2.14 -26.26 6.79
CA ALA A 457 -1.65 -27.09 7.88
C ALA A 457 -0.19 -27.53 7.67
N ILE A 458 0.24 -27.82 6.43
CA ILE A 458 1.67 -28.05 6.12
C ILE A 458 2.49 -26.80 6.45
N MET A 459 1.98 -25.59 6.18
CA MET A 459 2.65 -24.34 6.54
C MET A 459 2.76 -24.11 8.05
N ASP A 460 1.94 -24.79 8.86
CA ASP A 460 1.98 -24.79 10.33
C ASP A 460 2.68 -26.01 10.93
N ASN A 461 3.11 -26.98 10.12
CA ASN A 461 3.84 -28.15 10.61
C ASN A 461 5.27 -27.77 10.99
N GLU A 462 5.55 -27.64 12.29
CA GLU A 462 6.88 -27.30 12.83
C GLU A 462 7.92 -28.43 12.63
N GLU A 463 7.50 -29.66 12.33
CA GLU A 463 8.41 -30.79 12.04
C GLU A 463 9.10 -30.66 10.67
N LEU A 464 8.58 -29.80 9.77
CA LEU A 464 9.18 -29.55 8.46
C LEU A 464 10.32 -28.52 8.55
N LEU A 465 11.46 -28.98 9.05
CA LEU A 465 12.64 -28.17 9.36
C LEU A 465 13.43 -27.67 8.13
N THR A 466 13.17 -28.18 6.91
CA THR A 466 13.91 -27.80 5.70
C THR A 466 12.99 -27.33 4.56
N LEU A 467 13.47 -26.37 3.77
CA LEU A 467 12.75 -25.87 2.59
C LEU A 467 12.45 -26.97 1.56
N GLU A 468 13.31 -27.99 1.47
CA GLU A 468 13.13 -29.15 0.60
C GLU A 468 11.98 -30.05 1.08
N ALA A 469 11.87 -30.31 2.39
CA ALA A 469 10.74 -31.04 2.96
C ALA A 469 9.42 -30.26 2.80
N LEU A 470 9.41 -28.97 3.15
CA LEU A 470 8.24 -28.10 3.01
C LEU A 470 7.74 -28.04 1.56
N SER A 471 8.64 -27.81 0.60
CA SER A 471 8.27 -27.72 -0.81
C SER A 471 7.80 -29.05 -1.40
N THR A 472 8.38 -30.17 -0.96
CA THR A 472 7.95 -31.53 -1.38
C THR A 472 6.51 -31.83 -0.96
N GLU A 473 6.17 -31.67 0.32
CA GLU A 473 4.80 -31.94 0.81
C GLU A 473 3.77 -30.97 0.19
N THR A 474 4.14 -29.70 0.10
CA THR A 474 3.28 -28.66 -0.49
C THR A 474 3.01 -28.96 -1.97
N THR A 475 4.03 -29.38 -2.74
CA THR A 475 3.88 -29.78 -4.14
C THR A 475 2.88 -30.94 -4.29
N ALA A 476 2.94 -31.94 -3.40
CA ALA A 476 2.03 -33.08 -3.43
C ALA A 476 0.56 -32.64 -3.22
N LYS A 477 0.27 -31.78 -2.24
CA LYS A 477 -1.09 -31.27 -2.01
C LYS A 477 -1.56 -30.29 -3.08
N VAL A 478 -0.68 -29.43 -3.61
CA VAL A 478 -0.98 -28.53 -4.74
C VAL A 478 -1.36 -29.32 -6.01
N LYS A 479 -0.73 -30.49 -6.23
CA LYS A 479 -1.12 -31.42 -7.32
C LYS A 479 -2.53 -31.98 -7.13
N THR A 480 -2.91 -32.35 -5.89
CA THR A 480 -4.28 -32.77 -5.56
C THR A 480 -5.29 -31.65 -5.81
N LEU A 481 -5.02 -30.43 -5.34
CA LEU A 481 -5.88 -29.26 -5.57
C LEU A 481 -6.05 -28.97 -7.06
N ARG A 482 -4.96 -29.04 -7.84
CA ARG A 482 -5.01 -28.90 -9.31
C ARG A 482 -5.89 -29.95 -9.98
N GLY A 483 -5.86 -31.20 -9.50
CA GLY A 483 -6.75 -32.26 -9.95
C GLY A 483 -8.23 -31.94 -9.72
N LEU A 484 -8.57 -31.38 -8.55
CA LEU A 484 -9.93 -30.93 -8.24
C LEU A 484 -10.38 -29.76 -9.14
N VAL A 485 -9.51 -28.79 -9.42
CA VAL A 485 -9.78 -27.68 -10.36
C VAL A 485 -10.15 -28.21 -11.74
N VAL A 486 -9.36 -29.14 -12.27
CA VAL A 486 -9.61 -29.77 -13.58
C VAL A 486 -10.92 -30.58 -13.58
N ALA A 487 -11.22 -31.31 -12.51
CA ALA A 487 -12.46 -32.07 -12.37
C ALA A 487 -13.72 -31.17 -12.36
N MET A 488 -13.61 -29.92 -11.90
CA MET A 488 -14.66 -28.89 -11.97
C MET A 488 -14.69 -28.14 -13.33
N GLY A 489 -13.97 -28.61 -14.35
CA GLY A 489 -13.89 -27.94 -15.66
C GLY A 489 -13.04 -26.67 -15.67
N GLY A 490 -12.22 -26.45 -14.65
CA GLY A 490 -11.29 -25.32 -14.60
C GLY A 490 -9.99 -25.62 -15.35
N ALA A 491 -9.50 -24.62 -16.09
CA ALA A 491 -8.09 -24.57 -16.46
C ALA A 491 -7.29 -23.98 -15.29
N ALA A 492 -6.24 -24.68 -14.86
CA ALA A 492 -5.20 -24.04 -14.06
C ALA A 492 -4.51 -22.99 -14.93
N ALA A 493 -4.56 -21.72 -14.51
CA ALA A 493 -3.84 -20.67 -15.21
C ALA A 493 -2.32 -20.94 -15.14
N PRO A 494 -1.55 -20.61 -16.19
CA PRO A 494 -0.09 -20.60 -16.07
C PRO A 494 0.33 -19.63 -14.95
N PRO A 495 1.52 -19.80 -14.35
CA PRO A 495 2.07 -18.84 -13.40
C PRO A 495 2.06 -17.44 -14.03
N ALA A 496 1.36 -16.52 -13.40
CA ALA A 496 1.45 -15.11 -13.75
C ALA A 496 2.85 -14.62 -13.37
N GLU A 497 3.43 -13.73 -14.19
CA GLU A 497 4.68 -13.06 -13.83
C GLU A 497 4.53 -12.43 -12.43
N PRO A 498 5.58 -12.47 -11.59
CA PRO A 498 5.51 -11.86 -10.28
C PRO A 498 5.22 -10.37 -10.42
N ASP A 499 4.07 -9.93 -9.91
CA ASP A 499 3.80 -8.51 -9.68
C ASP A 499 5.05 -7.90 -9.01
N GLY A 500 5.69 -6.90 -9.63
CA GLY A 500 6.93 -6.29 -9.10
C GLY A 500 6.81 -5.74 -7.66
N LEU A 501 5.58 -5.66 -7.15
CA LEU A 501 5.24 -5.63 -5.74
C LEU A 501 5.52 -6.99 -5.08
N ASN A 502 6.81 -7.30 -4.89
CA ASN A 502 7.26 -8.38 -4.01
C ASN A 502 6.99 -8.00 -2.54
N ILE A 503 5.71 -7.96 -2.16
CA ILE A 503 5.26 -7.63 -0.81
C ILE A 503 5.73 -8.75 0.10
N ASP A 504 6.84 -8.51 0.79
CA ASP A 504 7.17 -9.34 1.92
C ASP A 504 6.29 -8.91 3.11
N PRO A 505 5.46 -9.81 3.68
CA PRO A 505 4.64 -9.46 4.83
C PRO A 505 5.46 -9.16 6.09
N ALA A 506 6.79 -9.34 6.07
CA ALA A 506 7.71 -9.05 7.16
C ALA A 506 8.77 -7.99 6.84
N ASP A 507 8.86 -7.44 5.61
CA ASP A 507 9.84 -6.40 5.30
C ASP A 507 9.23 -4.99 5.35
N PRO A 508 9.48 -4.19 6.40
CA PRO A 508 9.04 -2.80 6.48
C PRO A 508 9.65 -1.90 5.40
N ALA A 509 10.71 -2.33 4.69
CA ALA A 509 11.33 -1.61 3.58
C ALA A 509 10.69 -1.89 2.19
N THR A 510 9.73 -2.83 2.08
CA THR A 510 8.98 -3.06 0.81
C THR A 510 7.79 -2.13 0.59
N LEU A 511 7.44 -1.30 1.58
CA LEU A 511 6.77 -0.04 1.27
C LEU A 511 7.78 0.83 0.51
N PRO A 512 7.44 1.40 -0.66
CA PRO A 512 8.32 2.35 -1.30
C PRO A 512 8.52 3.54 -0.34
N GLY A 513 9.72 3.59 0.25
CA GLY A 513 10.16 4.80 0.96
C GLY A 513 10.10 6.00 0.01
N PRO A 514 10.03 7.23 0.54
CA PRO A 514 10.16 8.42 -0.32
C PRO A 514 11.46 8.27 -1.10
N GLY A 515 11.31 8.07 -2.42
CA GLY A 515 12.40 7.57 -3.25
C GLY A 515 13.63 8.46 -3.12
N THR A 516 14.81 7.84 -3.12
CA THR A 516 16.08 8.55 -3.27
C THR A 516 16.00 9.41 -4.52
N VAL A 517 15.82 10.71 -4.33
CA VAL A 517 15.80 11.68 -5.43
C VAL A 517 17.15 11.55 -6.12
N PRO A 518 17.21 11.29 -7.45
CA PRO A 518 18.46 11.33 -8.17
C PRO A 518 19.09 12.70 -7.92
N GLY A 519 20.28 12.72 -7.30
CA GLY A 519 21.00 13.96 -7.04
C GLY A 519 21.15 14.76 -8.34
N PRO A 520 21.10 16.09 -8.30
CA PRO A 520 21.09 16.91 -9.50
C PRO A 520 22.32 16.60 -10.36
N GLY A 521 22.08 15.92 -11.49
CA GLY A 521 23.12 15.61 -12.46
C GLY A 521 23.80 16.91 -12.90
N ALA A 522 25.13 16.89 -12.98
CA ALA A 522 25.93 18.07 -13.26
C ALA A 522 25.41 18.83 -14.48
N ALA A 523 25.18 20.13 -14.31
CA ALA A 523 24.72 20.99 -15.39
C ALA A 523 25.69 20.92 -16.58
N PRO A 524 25.20 20.84 -17.83
CA PRO A 524 26.07 21.00 -19.01
C PRO A 524 26.80 22.34 -18.93
N GLY A 525 28.11 22.32 -19.14
CA GLY A 525 28.92 23.53 -19.13
C GLY A 525 28.46 24.56 -20.18
N PRO A 526 28.78 25.85 -20.00
CA PRO A 526 28.30 26.91 -20.87
C PRO A 526 28.78 26.71 -22.31
N GLY A 527 27.83 26.49 -23.22
CA GLY A 527 28.10 26.38 -24.65
C GLY A 527 28.67 27.67 -25.23
N ALA A 528 29.60 27.53 -26.18
CA ALA A 528 30.25 28.65 -26.86
C ALA A 528 29.24 29.56 -27.60
N PRO A 529 29.54 30.86 -27.74
CA PRO A 529 28.60 31.83 -28.33
C PRO A 529 28.34 31.56 -29.82
N ALA A 530 27.08 31.75 -30.23
CA ALA A 530 26.67 31.64 -31.62
C ALA A 530 27.26 32.77 -32.49
N ALA A 531 27.66 32.43 -33.72
CA ALA A 531 28.15 33.38 -34.71
C ALA A 531 27.01 34.31 -35.23
N PRO A 532 27.31 35.56 -35.62
CA PRO A 532 26.29 36.56 -35.95
C PRO A 532 25.67 36.34 -37.34
N GLY A 533 24.34 36.18 -37.38
CA GLY A 533 23.55 36.28 -38.62
C GLY A 533 23.20 37.72 -38.95
N ASN A 534 23.45 38.14 -40.20
CA ASN A 534 23.25 39.51 -40.68
C ASN A 534 21.76 39.85 -40.97
N PRO A 535 21.39 41.14 -41.12
CA PRO A 535 20.04 41.62 -40.81
C PRO A 535 19.12 41.93 -42.02
N THR A 536 17.84 42.23 -41.70
CA THR A 536 16.83 42.99 -42.50
C THR A 536 16.34 42.36 -43.82
N ALA A 537 15.10 42.54 -44.30
CA ALA A 537 13.96 43.43 -43.96
C ALA A 537 12.62 42.80 -44.48
N PRO A 538 11.47 43.50 -44.52
CA PRO A 538 10.85 44.39 -43.53
C PRO A 538 9.42 43.93 -43.15
N ALA A 539 8.76 44.67 -42.24
CA ALA A 539 7.38 44.43 -41.82
C ALA A 539 6.33 44.79 -42.89
N VAL A 540 5.18 44.09 -42.84
CA VAL A 540 3.93 44.52 -43.48
C VAL A 540 2.90 44.82 -42.39
N THR A 541 2.51 46.09 -42.28
CA THR A 541 1.41 46.55 -41.43
C THR A 541 0.25 47.03 -42.30
N ALA A 542 -0.95 46.46 -42.11
CA ALA A 542 -2.21 47.21 -42.14
C ALA A 542 -3.38 46.33 -41.66
N THR A 543 -4.13 46.88 -40.70
CA THR A 543 -5.50 46.55 -40.28
C THR A 543 -6.53 46.97 -41.36
N PRO A 544 -7.85 46.69 -41.21
CA PRO A 544 -8.56 46.10 -40.06
C PRO A 544 -9.13 44.69 -40.27
#